data_AF-A0AAE9MST1-F1
#
_entry.id   AF-A0AAE9MST1-F1
#
_cell.length_a   1.000
_cell.length_b   1.000
_cell.length_c   1.000
_cell.angle_alpha   90.00
_cell.angle_beta   90.00
_cell.angle_gamma   90.00
#
_symmetry.space_group_name_H-M   'P 1'
#
loop_
_entity.id
_entity.type
_entity.pdbx_description
1 polymer ?
#
loop_
_entity_poly.entity_id
_entity_poly.type
_entity_poly.pdbx_seq_one_letter_code
_entity_poly.pdbx_strand_id
1 'polypeptide(L)'
;MNDLLKFLSEGYPILLFVKLFLGAAAVFFGIIVWSKTKKVSMILFVLGVFLMYISILTDTLVYFGFINTNFFTIGRIPLLSLVLESVPIIFFIAGFCAFLRERIF
;
A
#
# COMPACT_ATOMS: atom_id res chain seq x y z
N MET A 1 23.12 18.06 -14.52
CA MET A 1 21.94 17.76 -15.35
C MET A 1 21.93 16.33 -15.90
N ASN A 2 23.10 15.71 -16.15
CA ASN A 2 23.18 14.31 -16.59
C ASN A 2 22.89 13.26 -15.49
N ASP A 3 23.14 13.57 -14.21
CA ASP A 3 22.87 12.62 -13.12
C ASP A 3 21.38 12.43 -12.83
N LEU A 4 20.56 13.48 -12.98
CA LEU A 4 19.09 13.35 -12.86
C LEU A 4 18.48 12.53 -13.99
N LEU A 5 19.02 12.65 -15.21
CA LEU A 5 18.59 11.80 -16.34
C LEU A 5 19.01 10.34 -16.14
N LYS A 6 20.16 10.09 -15.51
CA LYS A 6 20.62 8.74 -15.15
C LYS A 6 19.76 8.11 -14.05
N PHE A 7 19.36 8.91 -13.06
CA PHE A 7 18.44 8.51 -11.98
C PHE A 7 17.03 8.20 -12.51
N LEU A 8 16.51 9.02 -13.44
CA LEU A 8 15.23 8.78 -14.12
C LEU A 8 15.29 7.60 -15.10
N SER A 9 16.46 7.30 -15.67
CA SER A 9 16.66 6.16 -16.57
C SER A 9 16.53 4.80 -15.87
N GLU A 10 16.60 4.74 -14.54
CA GLU A 10 16.45 3.48 -13.80
C GLU A 10 14.98 3.02 -13.66
N GLY A 11 14.01 3.81 -14.12
CA GLY A 11 12.58 3.45 -14.21
C GLY A 11 11.84 3.29 -12.86
N TYR A 12 12.55 2.86 -11.82
CA TYR A 12 12.04 2.64 -10.48
C TYR A 12 11.54 3.92 -9.77
N PRO A 13 12.19 5.10 -9.88
CA PRO A 13 11.65 6.31 -9.28
C PRO A 13 10.32 6.75 -9.92
N ILE A 14 10.18 6.57 -11.25
CA ILE A 14 8.92 6.86 -11.95
C ILE A 14 7.81 5.93 -11.44
N LEU A 15 8.12 4.64 -11.27
CA LEU A 15 7.17 3.68 -10.70
C LEU A 15 6.73 4.09 -9.29
N LEU A 16 7.66 4.50 -8.41
CA LEU A 16 7.32 4.97 -7.07
C LEU A 16 6.41 6.21 -7.11
N PHE A 17 6.74 7.18 -7.97
CA PHE A 17 5.94 8.41 -8.10
C PHE A 17 4.51 8.12 -8.56
N VAL A 18 4.36 7.21 -9.53
CA VAL A 18 3.04 6.76 -10.01
C VAL A 18 2.29 6.00 -8.92
N LYS A 19 2.96 5.10 -8.20
CA LYS A 19 2.36 4.36 -7.06
C LYS A 19 1.89 5.31 -5.95
N LEU A 20 2.68 6.34 -5.62
CA LEU A 20 2.31 7.36 -4.64
C LEU A 20 1.06 8.12 -5.06
N PHE A 21 1.02 8.59 -6.32
CA PHE A 21 -0.12 9.36 -6.82
C PHE A 21 -1.40 8.51 -6.88
N LEU A 22 -1.30 7.30 -7.45
CA LEU A 22 -2.42 6.37 -7.53
C LEU A 22 -2.89 5.91 -6.14
N GLY A 23 -1.95 5.66 -5.23
CA GLY A 23 -2.24 5.28 -3.85
C GLY A 23 -2.96 6.38 -3.08
N ALA A 24 -2.52 7.64 -3.23
CA ALA A 24 -3.20 8.79 -2.64
C ALA A 24 -4.63 8.95 -3.18
N ALA A 25 -4.82 8.79 -4.49
CA ALA A 25 -6.15 8.80 -5.11
C ALA A 25 -7.03 7.65 -4.57
N ALA A 26 -6.47 6.43 -4.47
CA ALA A 26 -7.19 5.28 -3.93
C ALA A 26 -7.64 5.50 -2.48
N VAL A 27 -6.77 6.03 -1.62
CA VAL A 27 -7.11 6.38 -0.23
C VAL A 27 -8.19 7.45 -0.19
N PHE A 28 -8.10 8.49 -1.02
CA PHE A 28 -9.10 9.55 -1.09
C PHE A 28 -10.49 9.00 -1.46
N PHE A 29 -10.57 8.18 -2.51
CA PHE A 29 -11.83 7.50 -2.87
C PHE A 29 -12.28 6.54 -1.78
N GLY A 30 -11.37 5.80 -1.14
CA GLY A 30 -11.65 4.91 -0.03
C GLY A 30 -12.32 5.63 1.15
N ILE A 31 -11.83 6.83 1.52
CA ILE A 31 -12.42 7.65 2.58
C ILE A 31 -13.83 8.13 2.20
N ILE A 32 -14.02 8.60 0.97
CA ILE A 32 -15.35 9.04 0.48
C ILE A 32 -16.33 7.87 0.56
N VAL A 33 -15.91 6.71 0.08
CA VAL A 33 -16.70 5.48 0.13
C VAL A 33 -17.03 5.11 1.57
N TRP A 34 -16.04 5.10 2.46
CA TRP A 34 -16.26 4.81 3.88
C TRP A 34 -17.27 5.75 4.53
N SER A 35 -17.21 7.05 4.19
CA SER A 35 -18.16 8.05 4.68
C SER A 35 -19.61 7.75 4.28
N LYS A 36 -19.81 7.12 3.12
CA LYS A 36 -21.15 6.80 2.57
C LYS A 36 -21.64 5.39 2.92
N THR A 37 -20.75 4.43 3.13
CA THR A 37 -21.10 3.03 3.41
C THR A 37 -20.57 2.58 4.77
N LYS A 38 -21.47 2.40 5.74
CA LYS A 38 -21.16 1.92 7.10
C LYS A 38 -21.17 0.38 7.24
N LYS A 39 -20.96 -0.34 6.14
CA LYS A 39 -20.94 -1.80 6.11
C LYS A 39 -19.57 -2.34 6.51
N VAL A 40 -19.54 -3.44 7.26
CA VAL A 40 -18.29 -4.03 7.77
C VAL A 40 -17.36 -4.42 6.61
N SER A 41 -17.94 -4.94 5.53
CA SER A 41 -17.21 -5.26 4.30
C SER A 41 -16.46 -4.05 3.74
N MET A 42 -17.12 -2.89 3.67
CA MET A 42 -16.51 -1.69 3.10
C MET A 42 -15.39 -1.15 3.98
N ILE A 43 -15.56 -1.24 5.30
CA ILE A 43 -14.54 -0.82 6.26
C ILE A 43 -13.26 -1.65 6.07
N LEU A 44 -13.40 -2.97 5.89
CA LEU A 44 -12.25 -3.86 5.65
C LEU A 44 -11.52 -3.53 4.34
N PHE A 45 -12.25 -3.25 3.26
CA PHE A 45 -11.65 -2.81 2.00
C PHE A 45 -10.88 -1.50 2.17
N VAL A 46 -11.49 -0.51 2.80
CA VAL A 46 -10.88 0.81 3.01
C VAL A 46 -9.62 0.67 3.85
N LEU A 47 -9.65 -0.13 4.92
CA LEU A 47 -8.46 -0.39 5.73
C LEU A 47 -7.34 -1.07 4.93
N GLY A 48 -7.68 -2.01 4.05
CA GLY A 48 -6.72 -2.62 3.12
C GLY A 48 -6.05 -1.59 2.20
N VAL A 49 -6.82 -0.64 1.65
CA VAL A 49 -6.28 0.47 0.85
C VAL A 49 -5.34 1.37 1.65
N PHE A 50 -5.69 1.69 2.90
CA PHE A 50 -4.81 2.46 3.79
C PHE A 50 -3.48 1.75 4.06
N LEU A 51 -3.53 0.46 4.41
CA LEU A 51 -2.33 -0.33 4.65
C LEU A 51 -1.46 -0.45 3.39
N MET A 52 -2.08 -0.61 2.22
CA MET A 52 -1.37 -0.62 0.94
C MET A 52 -0.64 0.69 0.70
N TYR A 53 -1.30 1.82 1.00
CA TYR A 53 -0.67 3.13 0.86
C TYR A 53 0.48 3.35 1.85
N ILE A 54 0.34 2.86 3.09
CA ILE A 54 1.44 2.87 4.07
C ILE A 54 2.63 2.07 3.53
N SER A 55 2.39 0.91 2.91
CA SER A 55 3.46 0.12 2.28
C SER A 55 4.20 0.92 1.19
N ILE A 56 3.46 1.61 0.31
CA ILE A 56 4.04 2.46 -0.73
C ILE A 56 4.88 3.60 -0.13
N LEU A 57 4.39 4.21 0.95
CA LEU A 57 5.13 5.24 1.67
C LEU A 57 6.41 4.69 2.29
N THR A 58 6.36 3.50 2.91
CA THR A 58 7.55 2.87 3.47
C THR A 58 8.58 2.50 2.40
N ASP A 59 8.15 1.96 1.26
CA ASP A 59 9.05 1.65 0.14
C ASP A 59 9.73 2.91 -0.39
N THR A 60 8.96 4.00 -0.47
CA THR A 60 9.48 5.31 -0.86
C THR A 60 10.53 5.81 0.14
N LEU A 61 10.24 5.74 1.45
CA LEU A 61 11.17 6.18 2.49
C LEU A 61 12.45 5.34 2.52
N VAL A 62 12.34 4.03 2.29
CA VAL A 62 13.50 3.12 2.19
C VAL A 62 14.32 3.44 0.94
N TYR A 63 13.68 3.67 -0.21
CA TYR A 63 14.35 4.01 -1.46
C TYR A 63 15.14 5.32 -1.36
N PHE A 64 14.58 6.35 -0.71
CA PHE A 64 15.29 7.60 -0.45
C PHE A 64 16.30 7.53 0.71
N GLY A 65 16.41 6.39 1.39
CA GLY A 65 17.38 6.17 2.47
C GLY A 65 16.99 6.81 3.82
N PHE A 66 15.74 7.25 3.99
CA PHE A 66 15.26 7.79 5.27
C PHE A 66 15.07 6.72 6.34
N ILE A 67 14.72 5.50 5.93
CA ILE A 67 14.54 4.35 6.82
C ILE A 67 15.53 3.25 6.43
N ASN A 68 16.30 2.78 7.40
CA ASN A 68 17.19 1.65 7.23
C ASN A 68 16.52 0.36 7.75
N THR A 69 16.09 -0.52 6.86
CA THR A 69 15.40 -1.77 7.20
C THR A 69 16.35 -2.93 7.54
N ASN A 70 17.66 -2.68 7.63
CA ASN A 70 18.66 -3.71 7.92
C ASN A 70 18.60 -4.29 9.35
N PHE A 71 17.76 -3.76 10.24
CA PHE A 71 17.67 -4.24 11.62
C PHE A 71 16.88 -5.56 11.77
N PHE A 72 15.99 -5.89 10.82
CA PHE A 72 15.15 -7.10 10.86
C PHE A 72 15.04 -7.73 9.45
N THR A 73 16.06 -8.47 9.05
CA THR A 73 16.10 -9.20 7.77
C THR A 73 16.02 -10.71 8.00
N ILE A 74 15.11 -11.41 7.31
CA ILE A 74 15.23 -12.86 7.11
C ILE A 74 15.91 -13.04 5.75
N GLY A 75 17.18 -13.46 5.76
CA GLY A 75 17.99 -13.56 4.55
C GLY A 75 18.27 -12.18 3.93
N ARG A 76 17.79 -11.94 2.70
CA ARG A 76 17.92 -10.67 1.96
C ARG A 76 16.68 -9.78 2.00
N ILE A 77 15.58 -10.25 2.60
CA ILE A 77 14.29 -9.55 2.55
C ILE A 77 14.02 -8.90 3.91
N PRO A 78 13.77 -7.59 3.95
CA PRO A 78 13.34 -6.91 5.17
C PRO A 78 11.96 -7.44 5.59
N LEU A 79 11.88 -8.02 6.79
CA LEU A 79 10.66 -8.61 7.35
C LEU A 79 9.52 -7.60 7.41
N LEU A 80 9.86 -6.36 7.76
CA LEU A 80 8.89 -5.29 7.91
C LEU A 80 8.16 -5.02 6.59
N SER A 81 8.89 -4.92 5.48
CA SER A 81 8.31 -4.75 4.14
C SER A 81 7.45 -5.94 3.75
N LEU A 82 7.92 -7.17 4.00
CA LEU A 82 7.16 -8.38 3.70
C LEU A 82 5.81 -8.40 4.42
N VAL A 83 5.80 -8.08 5.72
CA VAL A 83 4.58 -8.04 6.51
C VAL A 83 3.67 -6.92 6.00
N LEU A 84 4.18 -5.69 5.89
CA LEU A 84 3.37 -4.55 5.45
C LEU A 84 2.77 -4.73 4.05
N GLU A 85 3.47 -5.37 3.13
CA GLU A 85 2.98 -5.62 1.77
C GLU A 85 1.94 -6.76 1.76
N SER A 86 2.03 -7.69 2.71
CA SER A 86 1.09 -8.82 2.85
C SER A 86 -0.19 -8.48 3.62
N VAL A 87 -0.15 -7.55 4.58
CA VAL A 87 -1.31 -7.20 5.42
C VAL A 87 -2.52 -6.69 4.59
N PRO A 88 -2.36 -5.80 3.59
CA PRO A 88 -3.46 -5.32 2.74
C PRO A 88 -4.21 -6.47 2.07
N ILE A 89 -3.48 -7.49 1.61
CA ILE A 89 -4.05 -8.65 0.92
C ILE A 89 -4.98 -9.41 1.87
N ILE A 90 -4.58 -9.60 3.13
CA ILE A 90 -5.41 -10.25 4.16
C ILE A 90 -6.70 -9.44 4.40
N PHE A 91 -6.60 -8.11 4.46
CA PHE A 91 -7.76 -7.24 4.62
C PHE A 91 -8.71 -7.29 3.43
N PHE A 92 -8.18 -7.35 2.20
CA PHE A 92 -9.01 -7.52 1.02
C PHE A 92 -9.73 -8.86 1.01
N ILE A 93 -9.05 -9.96 1.34
CA ILE A 93 -9.67 -11.29 1.47
C ILE A 93 -10.81 -11.25 2.51
N ALA A 94 -10.55 -10.68 3.70
CA ALA A 94 -11.56 -10.53 4.74
C ALA A 94 -12.74 -9.66 4.26
N GLY A 95 -12.47 -8.58 3.53
CA GLY A 95 -13.48 -7.70 2.93
C GLY A 95 -14.37 -8.42 1.92
N PHE A 96 -13.80 -9.27 1.05
CA PHE A 96 -14.57 -10.10 0.13
C PHE A 96 -15.45 -11.11 0.87
N CYS A 97 -14.93 -11.78 1.89
CA CYS A 97 -15.71 -12.71 2.71
C CYS A 97 -16.87 -12.01 3.42
N ALA A 98 -16.63 -10.83 4.01
CA ALA A 98 -17.68 -10.04 4.65
C ALA A 98 -18.74 -9.59 3.63
N PHE A 99 -18.32 -9.18 2.43
CA PHE A 99 -19.23 -8.73 1.38
C PHE A 99 -20.13 -9.86 0.90
N LEU A 100 -19.59 -11.06 0.71
CA LEU A 100 -20.35 -12.25 0.36
C LEU A 100 -21.37 -12.59 1.45
N ARG A 101 -20.96 -12.52 2.72
CA ARG A 101 -21.85 -12.75 3.86
C ARG A 101 -23.02 -11.75 3.90
N GLU A 102 -22.75 -10.46 3.67
CA GLU A 102 -23.78 -9.40 3.65
C GLU A 102 -24.72 -9.45 2.43
N ARG A 103 -24.40 -10.22 1.39
CA ARG A 103 -25.20 -10.32 0.15
C ARG A 103 -25.95 -11.65 0.02
N ILE A 104 -25.44 -12.72 0.63
CA ILE A 104 -26.03 -14.05 0.57
C ILE A 104 -27.03 -14.29 1.71
N PHE A 105 -26.82 -13.67 2.88
CA PHE A 105 -27.74 -13.68 4.02
C PHE A 105 -28.52 -12.37 4.11
#